data_AF-A0A1A2XV71-F1
#
_entry.id   AF-A0A1A2XV71-F1
#
_cell.length_a   1.000
_cell.length_b   1.000
_cell.length_c   1.000
_cell.angle_alpha   90.00
_cell.angle_beta   90.00
_cell.angle_gamma   90.00
#
_symmetry.space_group_name_H-M   'P 1'
#
loop_
_entity.id
_entity.type
_entity.pdbx_description
1 polymer ?
#
loop_
_entity_poly.entity_id
_entity_poly.type
_entity_poly.pdbx_seq_one_letter_code
_entity_poly.pdbx_strand_id
1 'polypeptide(L)'
;MSTVIDAARPSELTDLGYTVADAADQWLDEHPGFHAPSRIARGTGFATHETRAVLEWMARRSLAVTAGNGNWTRYGSWRRHRKHSL
;
A
#
# COMPACT_ATOMS: atom_id res chain seq x y z
N MET A 1 18.60 -0.86 -0.37
CA MET A 1 18.04 -2.12 -0.89
C MET A 1 16.71 -2.32 -0.17
N SER A 2 15.58 -2.41 -0.89
CA SER A 2 14.27 -2.52 -0.24
C SER A 2 14.09 -3.95 0.28
N THR A 3 13.97 -4.10 1.60
CA THR A 3 13.84 -5.37 2.34
C THR A 3 12.49 -6.07 2.12
N VAL A 4 11.51 -5.34 1.59
CA VAL A 4 10.14 -5.80 1.38
C VAL A 4 9.88 -6.41 0.00
N ILE A 5 10.78 -6.20 -0.97
CA ILE A 5 10.67 -6.80 -2.31
C ILE A 5 11.58 -8.01 -2.38
N ASP A 6 11.07 -9.13 -2.89
CA ASP A 6 11.87 -10.34 -3.05
C ASP A 6 12.94 -10.11 -4.14
N ALA A 7 14.21 -10.31 -3.78
CA ALA A 7 15.34 -10.09 -4.68
C ALA A 7 15.43 -11.14 -5.81
N ALA A 8 14.99 -12.37 -5.55
CA ALA A 8 14.94 -13.45 -6.53
C ALA A 8 13.68 -13.35 -7.42
N ARG A 9 12.61 -12.73 -6.90
CA ARG A 9 11.33 -12.53 -7.58
C ARG A 9 10.86 -11.07 -7.41
N PRO A 10 11.37 -10.12 -8.22
CA PRO A 10 11.05 -8.68 -8.06
C PRO A 10 9.57 -8.32 -8.22
N SER A 11 8.76 -9.24 -8.75
CA SER A 11 7.31 -9.12 -8.79
C SER A 11 6.66 -9.39 -7.44
N GLU A 12 7.32 -10.08 -6.51
CA GLU A 12 6.79 -10.58 -5.24
C GLU A 12 7.34 -9.81 -4.03
N LEU A 13 6.62 -9.94 -2.91
CA LEU A 13 7.04 -9.41 -1.61
C LEU A 13 7.78 -10.47 -0.81
N THR A 14 8.65 -10.03 0.10
CA THR A 14 9.16 -10.88 1.19
C THR A 14 8.07 -11.08 2.25
N ASP A 15 8.29 -11.97 3.23
CA ASP A 15 7.36 -12.15 4.36
C ASP A 15 7.10 -10.84 5.12
N LEU A 16 8.15 -10.01 5.25
CA LEU A 16 8.02 -8.66 5.81
C LEU A 16 7.14 -7.79 4.91
N GLY A 17 7.35 -7.82 3.59
CA GLY A 17 6.54 -7.06 2.66
C GLY A 17 5.06 -7.44 2.71
N TYR A 18 4.74 -8.74 2.83
CA TYR A 18 3.38 -9.21 3.05
C TYR A 18 2.79 -8.72 4.37
N THR A 19 3.57 -8.74 5.46
CA THR A 19 3.15 -8.18 6.76
C THR A 19 2.82 -6.68 6.64
N VAL A 20 3.64 -5.92 5.92
CA VAL A 20 3.40 -4.49 5.65
C VAL A 20 2.15 -4.30 4.79
N ALA A 21 1.90 -5.20 3.82
CA ALA A 21 0.73 -5.14 2.94
C ALA A 21 -0.57 -5.35 3.71
N ASP A 22 -0.61 -6.34 4.60
CA ASP A 22 -1.77 -6.63 5.44
C ASP A 22 -2.07 -5.47 6.40
N ALA A 23 -1.04 -4.91 7.04
CA ALA A 23 -1.19 -3.75 7.90
C ALA A 23 -1.67 -2.51 7.13
N ALA A 24 -1.17 -2.30 5.90
CA ALA A 24 -1.60 -1.21 5.05
C ALA A 24 -3.05 -1.39 4.55
N ASP A 25 -3.47 -2.59 4.15
CA ASP A 25 -4.86 -2.88 3.75
C ASP A 25 -5.82 -2.60 4.90
N GLN A 26 -5.51 -3.13 6.09
CA GLN A 26 -6.31 -2.90 7.29
C GLN A 26 -6.39 -1.41 7.63
N TRP A 27 -5.26 -0.70 7.64
CA TRP A 27 -5.24 0.73 7.96
C TRP A 27 -6.04 1.56 6.94
N LEU A 28 -5.92 1.26 5.64
CA LEU A 28 -6.68 1.92 4.58
C LEU A 28 -8.18 1.64 4.68
N ASP A 29 -8.57 0.46 5.17
CA ASP A 29 -9.98 0.17 5.43
C ASP A 29 -10.50 0.96 6.64
N GLU A 30 -9.73 1.09 7.71
CA GLU A 30 -10.11 1.87 8.89
C GLU A 30 -10.14 3.39 8.64
N HIS A 31 -9.38 3.87 7.65
CA HIS A 31 -9.21 5.29 7.35
C HIS A 31 -9.70 5.62 5.93
N PRO A 32 -11.01 5.85 5.71
CA PRO A 32 -11.55 6.18 4.40
C PRO A 32 -10.87 7.40 3.77
N GLY A 33 -10.75 7.37 2.44
CA GLY A 33 -10.12 8.43 1.65
C GLY A 33 -8.75 8.05 1.10
N PHE A 34 -8.08 9.02 0.47
CA PHE A 34 -6.77 8.85 -0.15
C PHE A 34 -5.68 9.44 0.71
N HIS A 35 -4.72 8.62 1.13
CA HIS A 35 -3.65 8.99 2.06
C HIS A 35 -2.26 8.87 1.44
N ALA A 36 -1.36 9.76 1.85
CA ALA A 36 0.03 9.69 1.42
C ALA A 36 0.75 8.49 2.09
N PRO A 37 1.76 7.89 1.43
CA PRO A 37 2.54 6.77 2.00
C PRO A 37 3.10 7.05 3.38
N SER A 38 3.57 8.27 3.65
CA SER A 38 4.10 8.67 4.96
C SER A 38 3.04 8.67 6.06
N ARG A 39 1.78 8.99 5.73
CA ARG A 39 0.67 8.94 6.68
C ARG A 39 0.31 7.50 7.02
N ILE A 40 0.27 6.64 6.01
CA ILE A 40 -0.01 5.21 6.16
C ILE A 40 1.10 4.56 6.99
N ALA A 41 2.37 4.80 6.64
CA ALA A 41 3.54 4.29 7.37
C ALA A 41 3.53 4.68 8.85
N ARG A 42 3.17 5.93 9.17
CA ARG A 42 3.01 6.38 10.56
C ARG A 42 1.88 5.66 11.28
N GLY A 43 0.80 5.34 10.58
CA GLY A 43 -0.35 4.63 11.13
C GLY A 43 -0.10 3.13 11.35
N THR A 44 0.76 2.53 10.53
CA THR A 44 1.10 1.10 10.60
C THR A 44 2.39 0.82 11.39
N GLY A 45 3.20 1.84 11.66
CA GLY A 45 4.47 1.71 12.39
C GLY A 45 5.65 1.24 11.53
N PHE A 46 5.49 1.14 10.22
CA PHE A 46 6.56 0.72 9.29
C PHE A 46 7.32 1.89 8.69
N ALA A 47 8.47 1.61 8.06
CA ALA A 47 9.24 2.64 7.39
C ALA A 47 8.50 3.16 6.14
N THR A 48 8.59 4.46 5.89
CA THR A 48 7.91 5.11 4.75
C THR A 48 8.32 4.53 3.39
N HIS A 49 9.60 4.16 3.22
CA HIS A 49 10.10 3.62 1.95
C HIS A 49 9.62 2.19 1.68
N GLU A 50 9.57 1.34 2.72
CA GLU A 50 9.00 -0.01 2.67
C GLU A 50 7.51 0.06 2.37
N THR A 51 6.79 0.89 3.12
CA THR A 51 5.35 1.12 2.95
C THR A 51 5.05 1.61 1.53
N ARG A 52 5.85 2.55 1.00
CA ARG A 52 5.68 3.03 -0.37
C ARG A 52 5.87 1.91 -1.40
N ALA A 53 6.93 1.11 -1.29
CA ALA A 53 7.19 0.01 -2.23
C ALA A 53 6.05 -1.02 -2.23
N VAL A 54 5.53 -1.34 -1.04
CA VAL A 54 4.39 -2.25 -0.87
C VAL A 54 3.10 -1.65 -1.45
N LEU A 55 2.81 -0.38 -1.20
CA LEU A 55 1.64 0.30 -1.77
C LEU A 55 1.67 0.35 -3.30
N GLU A 56 2.83 0.61 -3.90
CA GLU A 56 3.03 0.54 -5.35
C GLU A 56 2.82 -0.89 -5.88
N TRP A 57 3.26 -1.91 -5.13
CA TRP A 57 3.00 -3.32 -5.44
C TRP A 57 1.51 -3.65 -5.36
N MET A 58 0.80 -3.18 -4.34
CA MET A 58 -0.64 -3.37 -4.15
C MET A 58 -1.44 -2.70 -5.27
N ALA A 59 -1.10 -1.47 -5.63
CA ALA A 59 -1.78 -0.72 -6.68
C ALA A 59 -1.65 -1.40 -8.05
N ARG A 60 -0.46 -1.91 -8.41
CA ARG A 60 -0.25 -2.69 -9.65
C ARG A 60 -1.11 -3.95 -9.71
N ARG A 61 -1.53 -4.49 -8.57
CA ARG A 61 -2.37 -5.68 -8.44
C ARG A 61 -3.84 -5.37 -8.16
N SER A 62 -4.24 -4.10 -8.23
CA SER A 62 -5.60 -3.66 -7.90
C SER A 62 -6.04 -4.03 -6.48
N LEU A 63 -5.10 -4.09 -5.53
CA LEU A 63 -5.39 -4.30 -4.09
C LEU A 63 -5.51 -2.97 -3.32
N ALA A 64 -5.06 -1.87 -3.92
CA ALA A 64 -5.27 -0.51 -3.43
C ALA A 64 -5.68 0.38 -4.61
N VAL A 65 -6.47 1.42 -4.34
CA VAL A 65 -6.80 2.45 -5.34
C VAL A 65 -5.86 3.62 -5.20
N THR A 66 -5.51 4.25 -6.31
CA THR A 66 -4.59 5.40 -6.34
C THR A 66 -5.31 6.67 -6.78
N ALA A 67 -4.84 7.81 -6.26
CA ALA A 67 -5.19 9.13 -6.75
C ALA A 67 -3.93 10.00 -6.81
N GLY A 68 -3.87 10.91 -7.79
CA GLY A 68 -2.71 11.77 -8.02
C GLY A 68 -1.71 11.19 -9.03
N ASN A 69 -0.51 11.79 -9.11
CA ASN A 69 0.52 11.41 -10.07
C ASN A 69 1.90 11.26 -9.41
N GLY A 70 2.69 10.29 -9.89
CA GLY A 70 4.09 10.08 -9.50
C GLY A 70 4.34 10.13 -7.99
N ASN A 71 5.17 11.08 -7.54
CA ASN A 71 5.53 11.26 -6.13
C ASN A 71 4.40 11.77 -5.23
N TRP A 72 3.30 12.24 -5.81
CA TRP A 72 2.10 12.70 -5.08
C TRP A 72 0.99 11.66 -5.07
N THR A 73 1.31 10.41 -5.44
CA THR A 73 0.36 9.30 -5.40
C THR A 73 -0.11 9.07 -3.97
N ARG A 74 -1.43 9.08 -3.81
CA ARG A 74 -2.14 8.74 -2.58
C ARG A 74 -2.88 7.44 -2.78
N TYR A 75 -3.06 6.70 -1.69
CA TYR A 75 -3.61 5.35 -1.70
C TYR A 75 -4.88 5.30 -0.85
N GLY A 76 -5.87 4.55 -1.33
CA GLY A 76 -7.13 4.28 -0.66
C GLY A 76 -7.47 2.80 -0.68
N SER A 77 -8.41 2.38 0.19
CA SER A 77 -8.87 1.00 0.24
C SER A 77 -9.62 0.61 -1.04
N TRP A 78 -9.16 -0.46 -1.68
CA TRP A 78 -9.86 -1.04 -2.83
C TRP A 78 -11.21 -1.64 -2.44
N ARG A 79 -11.28 -2.31 -1.28
CA ARG A 79 -12.51 -2.94 -0.77
C ARG A 79 -13.65 -1.93 -0.63
N ARG A 80 -13.33 -0.72 -0.14
CA ARG A 80 -14.32 0.36 0.03
C ARG A 80 -14.70 1.01 -1.29
N HIS A 81 -13.74 1.21 -2.19
CA HIS A 81 -14.02 1.76 -3.50
C HIS A 81 -15.01 0.88 -4.29
N ARG A 82 -14.86 -0.44 -4.22
CA ARG A 82 -15.73 -1.37 -4.96
C ARG A 82 -17.17 -1.43 -4.42
N LYS A 83 -17.38 -1.25 -3.12
CA LYS A 83 -18.73 -1.25 -2.51
C LYS A 83 -19.61 -0.08 -2.96
N HIS A 84 -19.02 0.99 -3.49
CA HIS A 84 -19.76 2.13 -4.04
C HIS A 84 -20.08 2.01 -5.54
N SER A 85 -19.70 0.91 -6.20
CA SER A 85 -19.91 0.69 -7.64
C SER A 85 -20.98 -0.37 -7.95
N LEU A 86 -21.79 -0.77 -6.96
CA LEU A 86 -22.92 -1.70 -7.08
C LEU A 86 -24.21 -1.04 -6.62
#